data_AF-A0A8T6NBS2-F1
#
_entry.id   AF-A0A8T6NBS2-F1
#
_cell.length_a   1.000
_cell.length_b   1.000
_cell.length_c   1.000
_cell.angle_alpha   90.00
_cell.angle_beta   90.00
_cell.angle_gamma   90.00
#
_symmetry.space_group_name_H-M   'P 1'
#
loop_
_entity.id
_entity.type
_entity.pdbx_description
1 polymer ?
#
loop_
_entity_poly.entity_id
_entity_poly.type
_entity_poly.pdbx_seq_one_letter_code
_entity_poly.pdbx_strand_id
1 'polypeptide(L)'
;MQTNQKSLKWPLIVSLCLVGIVIGVLNFYQKEPLMIVTDIMNVIIVIPLVVFSLILVAKNRLIGSLGKAWVCFTVCAISWSVAEVIWALDEVVFKQDPFPSSADFFWLVGFPFYLAFAFLYLKPFRNTITVKTIVFAVCVSAVLMGFLIYHALSNSELPQFETALLVSYPVGDAVCLIPTIIGFVLFFRGQVNFTWMLLLVGMFSFVIGDSAYQILSQNDQYYTGHPSDIVYLWAYVFFVFGVYDHNRIFRTRNAQNKFNDQEKLR
;
A
#
# COMPACT_ATOMS: atom_id res chain seq x y z
N MET A 1 10.88 33.07 5.78
CA MET A 1 11.97 32.08 5.55
C MET A 1 11.34 30.75 5.14
N GLN A 2 11.39 30.42 3.85
CA GLN A 2 11.03 29.09 3.36
C GLN A 2 12.06 28.10 3.91
N THR A 3 11.65 27.22 4.82
CA THR A 3 12.47 26.06 5.20
C THR A 3 12.76 25.29 3.92
N ASN A 4 14.05 25.20 3.57
CA ASN A 4 14.57 24.47 2.43
C ASN A 4 14.28 22.97 2.62
N GLN A 5 13.03 22.56 2.39
CA GLN A 5 12.61 21.17 2.50
C GLN A 5 13.18 20.43 1.29
N LYS A 6 14.24 19.64 1.53
CA LYS A 6 14.80 18.73 0.52
C LYS A 6 13.67 17.93 -0.13
N SER A 7 13.69 17.85 -1.46
CA SER A 7 12.72 17.10 -2.26
C SER A 7 12.75 15.62 -1.89
N LEU A 8 11.58 14.99 -1.72
CA LEU A 8 11.47 13.54 -1.53
C LEU A 8 11.65 12.73 -2.82
N LYS A 9 11.63 13.40 -3.98
CA LYS A 9 11.70 12.74 -5.28
C LYS A 9 13.00 11.95 -5.45
N TRP A 10 14.14 12.52 -5.05
CA TRP A 10 15.44 11.87 -5.17
C TRP A 10 15.56 10.63 -4.28
N PRO A 11 15.30 10.70 -2.95
CA PRO A 11 15.31 9.50 -2.12
C PRO A 11 14.33 8.43 -2.61
N LEU A 12 13.13 8.81 -3.08
CA LEU A 12 12.16 7.87 -3.65
C LEU A 12 12.74 7.14 -4.86
N ILE A 13 13.28 7.87 -5.85
CA ILE A 13 13.89 7.28 -7.05
C ILE A 13 15.03 6.33 -6.67
N VAL A 14 15.89 6.73 -5.74
CA VAL A 14 17.00 5.89 -5.26
C VAL A 14 16.47 4.60 -4.62
N SER A 15 15.44 4.68 -3.77
CA SER A 15 14.81 3.49 -3.17
C SER A 15 14.22 2.55 -4.23
N LEU A 16 13.51 3.08 -5.23
CA LEU A 16 12.93 2.26 -6.31
C LEU A 16 14.01 1.60 -7.16
N CYS A 17 15.04 2.35 -7.56
CA CYS A 17 16.18 1.82 -8.31
C CYS A 17 16.94 0.76 -7.51
N LEU A 18 17.14 0.98 -6.20
CA LEU A 18 17.82 0.01 -5.34
C LEU A 18 17.04 -1.30 -5.30
N VAL A 19 15.72 -1.25 -5.09
CA VAL A 19 14.85 -2.44 -5.14
C VAL A 19 15.00 -3.17 -6.48
N GLY A 20 14.84 -2.45 -7.60
CA GLY A 20 14.93 -3.06 -8.92
C GLY A 20 16.29 -3.65 -9.25
N ILE A 21 17.38 -3.00 -8.84
CA ILE A 21 18.75 -3.49 -9.03
C ILE A 21 19.00 -4.73 -8.17
N VAL A 22 18.62 -4.72 -6.89
CA VAL A 22 18.86 -5.86 -6.00
C VAL A 22 18.14 -7.11 -6.51
N ILE A 23 16.85 -7.02 -6.79
CA ILE A 23 16.06 -8.15 -7.31
C ILE A 23 16.56 -8.55 -8.71
N GLY A 24 16.78 -7.59 -9.60
CA GLY A 24 17.24 -7.85 -10.96
C GLY A 24 18.61 -8.52 -11.02
N VAL A 25 19.56 -8.11 -10.19
CA VAL A 25 20.90 -8.73 -10.11
C VAL A 25 20.79 -10.13 -9.51
N LEU A 26 20.05 -10.31 -8.40
CA LEU A 26 19.93 -11.61 -7.74
C LEU A 26 19.21 -12.66 -8.60
N ASN A 27 18.35 -12.25 -9.53
CA ASN A 27 17.75 -13.14 -10.51
C ASN A 27 18.76 -13.82 -11.47
N PHE A 28 19.98 -13.29 -11.60
CA PHE A 28 21.07 -13.95 -12.34
C PHE A 28 21.85 -14.99 -11.52
N TYR A 29 21.57 -15.08 -10.22
CA TYR A 29 22.23 -16.00 -9.28
C TYR A 29 21.26 -17.12 -8.85
N GLN A 30 21.57 -17.81 -7.74
CA GLN A 30 20.76 -18.91 -7.21
C GLN A 30 19.43 -18.42 -6.62
N LYS A 31 18.39 -19.27 -6.70
CA LYS A 31 17.03 -18.94 -6.22
C LYS A 31 16.92 -18.76 -4.71
N GLU A 32 17.68 -19.50 -3.91
CA GLU A 32 17.58 -19.44 -2.44
C GLU A 32 18.03 -18.09 -1.85
N PRO A 33 19.19 -17.52 -2.22
CA PRO A 33 19.55 -16.15 -1.81
C PRO A 33 18.56 -15.10 -2.27
N LEU A 34 17.98 -15.27 -3.46
CA LEU A 34 16.99 -14.34 -4.03
C LEU A 34 15.71 -14.31 -3.19
N MET A 35 15.16 -15.48 -2.85
CA MET A 35 14.02 -15.64 -1.95
C MET A 35 14.27 -14.93 -0.61
N ILE A 36 15.35 -15.31 0.10
CA ILE A 36 15.68 -14.77 1.42
C ILE A 36 15.82 -13.25 1.39
N VAL A 37 16.50 -12.70 0.38
CA VAL A 37 16.66 -11.24 0.26
C VAL A 37 15.33 -10.56 -0.02
N THR A 38 14.47 -11.15 -0.85
CA THR A 38 13.15 -10.58 -1.20
C THR A 38 12.26 -10.50 0.03
N ASP A 39 12.16 -11.58 0.81
CA ASP A 39 11.38 -11.62 2.05
C ASP A 39 11.89 -10.64 3.10
N ILE A 40 13.21 -10.60 3.31
CA ILE A 40 13.82 -9.64 4.23
C ILE A 40 13.57 -8.20 3.77
N MET A 41 13.62 -7.92 2.48
CA MET A 41 13.33 -6.60 1.94
C MET A 41 11.88 -6.18 2.19
N ASN A 42 10.90 -7.08 1.97
CA ASN A 42 9.50 -6.82 2.31
C ASN A 42 9.36 -6.42 3.78
N VAL A 43 9.90 -7.24 4.69
CA VAL A 43 9.87 -6.97 6.15
C VAL A 43 10.54 -5.64 6.50
N ILE A 44 11.69 -5.32 5.90
CA ILE A 44 12.39 -4.06 6.17
C ILE A 44 11.61 -2.84 5.67
N ILE A 45 10.96 -2.92 4.50
CA ILE A 45 10.24 -1.80 3.88
C ILE A 45 8.93 -1.51 4.63
N VAL A 46 8.26 -2.51 5.18
CA VAL A 46 6.99 -2.29 5.91
C VAL A 46 7.18 -1.68 7.31
N ILE A 47 8.34 -1.85 7.95
CA ILE A 47 8.66 -1.22 9.24
C ILE A 47 8.46 0.31 9.23
N PRO A 48 9.09 1.09 8.32
CA PRO A 48 8.88 2.53 8.28
C PRO A 48 7.42 2.92 7.95
N LEU A 49 6.65 2.08 7.24
CA LEU A 49 5.24 2.33 6.98
C LEU A 49 4.44 2.35 8.29
N VAL A 50 4.65 1.35 9.15
CA VAL A 50 4.03 1.27 10.48
C VAL A 50 4.49 2.43 11.36
N VAL A 51 5.81 2.70 11.40
CA VAL A 51 6.34 3.80 12.22
C VAL A 51 5.76 5.15 11.81
N PHE A 52 5.74 5.48 10.52
CA PHE A 52 5.22 6.76 10.05
C PHE A 52 3.70 6.90 10.23
N SER A 53 2.94 5.80 10.10
CA SER A 53 1.50 5.81 10.35
C SER A 53 1.18 6.00 11.85
N LEU A 54 1.90 5.34 12.75
CA LEU A 54 1.80 5.57 14.21
C LEU A 54 2.10 7.02 14.61
N ILE A 55 3.11 7.65 13.99
CA ILE A 55 3.42 9.07 14.21
C ILE A 55 2.23 9.96 13.81
N LEU A 56 1.49 9.61 12.74
CA LEU A 56 0.30 10.38 12.34
C LEU A 56 -0.86 10.19 13.30
N VAL A 57 -1.07 8.99 13.84
CA VAL A 57 -2.06 8.75 14.91
C VAL A 57 -1.73 9.61 16.13
N ALA A 58 -0.48 9.60 16.59
CA ALA A 58 -0.04 10.40 17.72
C ALA A 58 -0.24 11.91 17.51
N LYS A 59 0.00 12.42 16.30
CA LYS A 59 -0.20 13.83 15.95
C LYS A 59 -1.68 14.24 15.85
N ASN A 60 -2.54 13.38 15.31
CA ASN A 60 -3.95 13.70 15.05
C ASN A 60 -4.88 13.35 16.23
N ARG A 61 -4.38 12.66 17.27
CA ARG A 61 -5.03 12.43 18.58
C ARG A 61 -6.46 11.86 18.53
N LEU A 62 -6.80 11.00 17.56
CA LEU A 62 -8.16 10.44 17.35
C LEU A 62 -9.27 11.50 17.11
N ILE A 63 -8.92 12.77 16.92
CA ILE A 63 -9.90 13.86 16.82
C ILE A 63 -10.49 13.91 15.41
N GLY A 64 -11.81 13.93 15.33
CA GLY A 64 -12.54 14.07 14.07
C GLY A 64 -12.38 12.87 13.13
N SER A 65 -12.85 13.01 11.89
CA SER A 65 -12.78 11.92 10.92
C SER A 65 -11.36 11.66 10.41
N LEU A 66 -10.52 12.70 10.30
CA LEU A 66 -9.13 12.57 9.86
C LEU A 66 -8.26 11.82 10.88
N GLY A 67 -8.44 12.07 12.19
CA GLY A 67 -7.75 11.31 13.23
C GLY A 67 -8.11 9.83 13.18
N LYS A 68 -9.40 9.52 13.05
CA LYS A 68 -9.88 8.13 12.90
C LYS A 68 -9.40 7.47 11.60
N ALA A 69 -9.31 8.23 10.51
CA ALA A 69 -8.77 7.73 9.25
C ALA A 69 -7.35 7.19 9.44
N TRP A 70 -6.46 7.96 10.08
CA TRP A 70 -5.08 7.54 10.30
C TRP A 70 -4.94 6.33 11.23
N VAL A 71 -5.89 6.10 12.15
CA VAL A 71 -5.96 4.86 12.92
C VAL A 71 -6.26 3.68 11.99
N CYS A 72 -7.30 3.79 11.16
CA CYS A 72 -7.64 2.75 10.21
C CYS A 72 -6.47 2.45 9.27
N PHE A 73 -5.76 3.47 8.77
CA PHE A 73 -4.56 3.27 7.95
C PHE A 73 -3.46 2.56 8.73
N THR A 74 -3.25 2.90 10.00
CA THR A 74 -2.24 2.25 10.83
C THR A 74 -2.58 0.79 11.09
N VAL A 75 -3.85 0.46 11.32
CA VAL A 75 -4.30 -0.94 11.47
C VAL A 75 -4.08 -1.70 10.16
N CYS A 76 -4.39 -1.10 9.01
CA CYS A 76 -4.07 -1.68 7.69
C CYS A 76 -2.55 -1.93 7.55
N ALA A 77 -1.72 -0.93 7.84
CA ALA A 77 -0.28 -1.04 7.74
C ALA A 77 0.29 -2.15 8.65
N ILE A 78 -0.21 -2.25 9.89
CA ILE A 78 0.18 -3.32 10.81
C ILE A 78 -0.28 -4.68 10.27
N SER A 79 -1.51 -4.79 9.77
CA SER A 79 -2.05 -6.04 9.21
C SER A 79 -1.18 -6.54 8.06
N TRP A 80 -0.91 -5.69 7.07
CA TRP A 80 -0.05 -6.04 5.94
C TRP A 80 1.39 -6.35 6.37
N SER A 81 1.94 -5.62 7.35
CA SER A 81 3.28 -5.93 7.88
C SER A 81 3.34 -7.29 8.58
N VAL A 82 2.27 -7.66 9.30
CA VAL A 82 2.18 -8.98 9.94
C VAL A 82 2.10 -10.07 8.88
N ALA A 83 1.37 -9.84 7.79
CA ALA A 83 1.32 -10.77 6.66
C ALA A 83 2.71 -10.98 6.03
N GLU A 84 3.47 -9.91 5.75
CA GLU A 84 4.84 -10.02 5.22
C GLU A 84 5.76 -10.81 6.17
N VAL A 85 5.62 -10.62 7.48
CA VAL A 85 6.42 -11.38 8.47
C VAL A 85 6.02 -12.85 8.49
N ILE A 86 4.73 -13.17 8.41
CA ILE A 86 4.25 -14.55 8.35
C ILE A 86 4.77 -15.23 7.09
N TRP A 87 4.62 -14.59 5.92
CA TRP A 87 5.12 -15.11 4.65
C TRP A 87 6.62 -15.42 4.72
N ALA A 88 7.42 -14.45 5.20
CA ALA A 88 8.86 -14.63 5.38
C ALA A 88 9.21 -15.76 6.35
N LEU A 89 8.44 -15.95 7.43
CA LEU A 89 8.67 -17.05 8.38
C LEU A 89 8.33 -18.41 7.76
N ASP A 90 7.20 -18.49 7.05
CA ASP A 90 6.75 -19.70 6.36
C ASP A 90 7.80 -20.18 5.34
N GLU A 91 8.32 -19.26 4.53
CA GLU A 91 9.28 -19.60 3.48
C GLU A 91 10.72 -19.74 3.99
N VAL A 92 11.23 -18.78 4.78
CA VAL A 92 12.65 -18.75 5.19
C VAL A 92 12.93 -19.71 6.34
N VAL A 93 12.03 -19.80 7.32
CA VAL A 93 12.26 -20.55 8.57
C VAL A 93 11.61 -21.92 8.52
N PHE A 94 10.32 -21.99 8.19
CA PHE A 94 9.55 -23.24 8.21
C PHE A 94 9.70 -24.05 6.92
N LYS A 95 10.23 -23.46 5.84
CA LYS A 95 10.47 -24.12 4.55
C LYS A 95 9.20 -24.74 3.97
N GLN A 96 8.08 -24.05 4.14
CA GLN A 96 6.77 -24.45 3.62
C GLN A 96 6.30 -23.47 2.54
N ASP A 97 5.35 -23.91 1.72
CA ASP A 97 4.72 -23.06 0.72
C ASP A 97 3.96 -21.92 1.43
N PRO A 98 4.28 -20.65 1.18
CA PRO A 98 3.68 -19.54 1.89
C PRO A 98 2.28 -19.17 1.37
N PHE A 99 1.79 -19.84 0.32
CA PHE A 99 0.42 -19.68 -0.18
C PHE A 99 -0.29 -21.02 -0.40
N PRO A 100 -1.55 -21.16 0.03
CA PRO A 100 -2.28 -20.26 0.93
C PRO A 100 -1.77 -20.40 2.38
N SER A 101 -1.77 -19.33 3.15
CA SER A 101 -1.29 -19.33 4.53
C SER A 101 -2.09 -18.40 5.45
N SER A 102 -1.65 -18.30 6.71
CA SER A 102 -2.23 -17.32 7.64
C SER A 102 -1.90 -15.88 7.26
N ALA A 103 -0.94 -15.63 6.37
CA ALA A 103 -0.64 -14.30 5.84
C ALA A 103 -1.83 -13.73 5.05
N ASP A 104 -2.53 -14.56 4.28
CA ASP A 104 -3.70 -14.17 3.49
C ASP A 104 -4.78 -13.50 4.34
N PHE A 105 -5.04 -14.03 5.54
CA PHE A 105 -6.00 -13.44 6.46
C PHE A 105 -5.63 -11.99 6.80
N PHE A 106 -4.36 -11.72 7.08
CA PHE A 106 -3.89 -10.40 7.46
C PHE A 106 -3.82 -9.43 6.27
N TRP A 107 -3.49 -9.88 5.06
CA TRP A 107 -3.64 -9.05 3.86
C TRP A 107 -5.10 -8.68 3.61
N LEU A 108 -6.00 -9.67 3.66
CA LEU A 108 -7.44 -9.48 3.45
C LEU A 108 -8.08 -8.57 4.50
N VAL A 109 -7.68 -8.67 5.77
CA VAL A 109 -8.12 -7.77 6.84
C VAL A 109 -7.63 -6.33 6.60
N GLY A 110 -6.50 -6.12 5.93
CA GLY A 110 -6.01 -4.77 5.63
C GLY A 110 -6.94 -4.00 4.68
N PHE A 111 -7.55 -4.65 3.69
CA PHE A 111 -8.47 -4.00 2.73
C PHE A 111 -9.61 -3.20 3.38
N PRO A 112 -10.46 -3.77 4.29
CA PRO A 112 -11.53 -3.00 4.92
C PRO A 112 -11.00 -1.84 5.78
N PHE A 113 -9.82 -1.96 6.38
CA PHE A 113 -9.20 -0.87 7.14
C PHE A 113 -8.64 0.23 6.23
N TYR A 114 -8.03 -0.11 5.09
CA TYR A 114 -7.62 0.87 4.09
C TYR A 114 -8.84 1.61 3.51
N LEU A 115 -9.89 0.86 3.18
CA LEU A 115 -11.16 1.41 2.72
C LEU A 115 -11.77 2.39 3.73
N ALA A 116 -11.81 1.99 5.01
CA ALA A 116 -12.27 2.84 6.10
C ALA A 116 -11.40 4.10 6.25
N PHE A 117 -10.08 3.98 6.13
CA PHE A 117 -9.16 5.13 6.08
C PHE A 117 -9.58 6.11 4.98
N ALA A 118 -9.70 5.63 3.74
CA ALA A 118 -9.95 6.50 2.61
C ALA A 118 -11.32 7.19 2.72
N PHE A 119 -12.37 6.46 3.15
CA PHE A 119 -13.68 7.05 3.40
C PHE A 119 -13.66 8.11 4.51
N LEU A 120 -13.05 7.81 5.66
CA LEU A 120 -12.98 8.74 6.79
C LEU A 120 -12.15 9.97 6.45
N TYR A 121 -11.10 9.81 5.66
CA TYR A 121 -10.27 10.91 5.19
C TYR A 121 -11.04 11.82 4.23
N LEU A 122 -11.81 11.25 3.30
CA LEU A 122 -12.57 12.01 2.31
C LEU A 122 -13.88 12.59 2.86
N LYS A 123 -14.40 12.08 3.98
CA LYS A 123 -15.67 12.51 4.59
C LYS A 123 -15.82 14.03 4.75
N PRO A 124 -14.81 14.81 5.22
CA PRO A 124 -14.92 16.26 5.33
C PRO A 124 -15.11 16.98 3.98
N PHE A 125 -14.70 16.35 2.89
CA PHE A 125 -14.69 16.92 1.54
C PHE A 125 -15.79 16.35 0.65
N ARG A 126 -16.73 15.58 1.21
CA ARG A 126 -17.76 14.86 0.45
C ARG A 126 -18.56 15.74 -0.52
N ASN A 127 -18.81 16.99 -0.15
CA ASN A 127 -19.60 17.93 -0.95
C ASN A 127 -18.84 18.42 -2.21
N THR A 128 -17.52 18.24 -2.25
CA THR A 128 -16.67 18.56 -3.40
C THR A 128 -16.52 17.37 -4.36
N ILE A 129 -16.90 16.16 -3.93
CA ILE A 129 -16.82 14.95 -4.74
C ILE A 129 -17.99 14.95 -5.72
N THR A 130 -17.68 15.01 -7.01
CA THR A 130 -18.70 15.00 -8.06
C THR A 130 -19.10 13.57 -8.43
N VAL A 131 -20.35 13.39 -8.87
CA VAL A 131 -20.83 12.09 -9.42
C VAL A 131 -19.95 11.63 -10.57
N LYS A 132 -19.46 12.55 -11.42
CA LYS A 132 -18.55 12.22 -12.52
C LYS A 132 -17.26 11.56 -12.02
N THR A 133 -16.67 12.07 -10.93
CA THR A 133 -15.47 11.49 -10.32
C THR A 133 -15.74 10.10 -9.75
N ILE A 134 -16.89 9.90 -9.10
CA ILE A 134 -17.29 8.60 -8.55
C ILE A 134 -17.47 7.59 -9.68
N VAL A 135 -18.25 7.93 -10.71
CA VAL A 135 -18.50 7.07 -11.87
C VAL A 135 -17.17 6.71 -12.55
N PHE A 136 -16.29 7.69 -12.77
CA PHE A 136 -14.97 7.43 -13.34
C PHE A 136 -14.16 6.42 -12.50
N ALA A 137 -14.07 6.64 -11.18
CA ALA A 137 -13.33 5.75 -10.29
C ALA A 137 -13.91 4.33 -10.25
N VAL A 138 -15.25 4.21 -10.23
CA VAL A 138 -15.95 2.92 -10.26
C VAL A 138 -15.72 2.21 -11.59
N CYS A 139 -15.84 2.90 -12.73
CA CYS A 139 -15.62 2.29 -14.04
C CYS A 139 -14.18 1.77 -14.19
N VAL A 140 -13.18 2.57 -13.82
CA VAL A 140 -11.77 2.13 -13.87
C VAL A 140 -11.57 0.89 -13.00
N SER A 141 -12.08 0.91 -11.76
CA SER A 141 -11.90 -0.19 -10.82
C SER A 141 -12.67 -1.45 -11.25
N ALA A 142 -13.88 -1.31 -11.78
CA ALA A 142 -14.71 -2.42 -12.24
C ALA A 142 -14.14 -3.10 -13.49
N VAL A 143 -13.56 -2.33 -14.42
CA VAL A 143 -12.88 -2.90 -15.60
C VAL A 143 -11.68 -3.74 -15.19
N LEU A 144 -10.84 -3.22 -14.28
CA LEU A 144 -9.70 -3.97 -13.74
C LEU A 144 -10.17 -5.22 -13.00
N MET A 145 -11.13 -5.08 -12.09
CA MET A 145 -11.71 -6.20 -11.34
C MET A 145 -12.26 -7.29 -12.28
N GLY A 146 -13.06 -6.92 -13.27
CA GLY A 146 -13.68 -7.87 -14.20
C GLY A 146 -12.64 -8.62 -15.03
N PHE A 147 -11.59 -7.94 -15.49
CA PHE A 147 -10.48 -8.56 -16.22
C PHE A 147 -9.73 -9.58 -15.35
N LEU A 148 -9.44 -9.24 -14.09
CA LEU A 148 -8.68 -10.09 -13.18
C LEU A 148 -9.48 -11.29 -12.68
N ILE A 149 -10.75 -11.09 -12.33
CA ILE A 149 -11.65 -12.19 -11.97
C ILE A 149 -11.83 -13.14 -13.15
N TYR A 150 -11.97 -12.62 -14.38
CA TYR A 150 -12.05 -13.47 -15.57
C TYR A 150 -10.83 -14.36 -15.69
N HIS A 151 -9.62 -13.79 -15.60
CA HIS A 151 -8.38 -14.58 -15.63
C HIS A 151 -8.27 -15.56 -14.46
N ALA A 152 -8.76 -15.19 -13.27
CA ALA A 152 -8.74 -16.05 -12.09
C ALA A 152 -9.59 -17.31 -12.30
N LEU A 153 -10.74 -17.16 -12.95
CA LEU A 153 -11.71 -18.24 -13.11
C LEU A 153 -11.55 -19.04 -14.41
N SER A 154 -11.07 -18.41 -15.49
CA SER A 154 -11.00 -19.06 -16.80
C SER A 154 -9.89 -20.11 -16.93
N ASN A 155 -8.85 -19.98 -16.12
CA ASN A 155 -7.63 -20.79 -16.21
C ASN A 155 -7.30 -21.54 -14.89
N SER A 156 -8.21 -21.60 -13.91
CA SER A 156 -7.86 -22.23 -12.63
C SER A 156 -7.96 -23.75 -12.69
N GLU A 157 -6.81 -24.41 -12.68
CA GLU A 157 -6.69 -25.82 -12.26
C GLU A 157 -6.48 -25.95 -10.74
N LEU A 158 -6.34 -24.81 -10.04
CA LEU A 158 -6.13 -24.74 -8.60
C LEU A 158 -7.37 -25.20 -7.80
N PRO A 159 -7.17 -25.68 -6.55
CA PRO A 159 -8.25 -25.98 -5.62
C PRO A 159 -9.20 -24.81 -5.41
N GLN A 160 -10.49 -25.11 -5.18
CA GLN A 160 -11.54 -24.09 -5.04
C GLN A 160 -11.24 -23.02 -3.98
N PHE A 161 -10.59 -23.40 -2.88
CA PHE A 161 -10.21 -22.47 -1.82
C PHE A 161 -9.14 -21.47 -2.26
N GLU A 162 -8.09 -21.94 -2.94
CA GLU A 162 -7.03 -21.10 -3.50
C GLU A 162 -7.58 -20.16 -4.57
N THR A 163 -8.42 -20.67 -5.48
CA THR A 163 -9.10 -19.82 -6.47
C THR A 163 -9.97 -18.76 -5.81
N ALA A 164 -10.69 -19.10 -4.72
CA ALA A 164 -11.49 -18.12 -3.99
C ALA A 164 -10.63 -17.05 -3.30
N LEU A 165 -9.47 -17.43 -2.75
CA LEU A 165 -8.49 -16.48 -2.20
C LEU A 165 -7.93 -15.57 -3.30
N LEU A 166 -7.46 -16.14 -4.42
CA LEU A 166 -6.94 -15.38 -5.56
C LEU A 166 -7.97 -14.39 -6.12
N VAL A 167 -9.26 -14.74 -6.15
CA VAL A 167 -10.34 -13.82 -6.55
C VAL A 167 -10.58 -12.71 -5.53
N SER A 168 -10.32 -12.95 -4.25
CA SER A 168 -10.56 -11.99 -3.18
C SER A 168 -9.61 -10.78 -3.25
N TYR A 169 -8.37 -10.98 -3.74
CA TYR A 169 -7.38 -9.91 -3.90
C TYR A 169 -7.80 -8.85 -4.93
N PRO A 170 -8.14 -9.17 -6.20
CA PRO A 170 -8.68 -8.22 -7.17
C PRO A 170 -9.94 -7.49 -6.70
N VAL A 171 -10.79 -8.14 -5.91
CA VAL A 171 -11.98 -7.50 -5.32
C VAL A 171 -11.56 -6.47 -4.28
N GLY A 172 -10.67 -6.83 -3.35
CA GLY A 172 -10.13 -5.93 -2.33
C GLY A 172 -9.44 -4.71 -2.96
N ASP A 173 -8.61 -4.94 -3.96
CA ASP A 173 -7.92 -3.92 -4.74
C ASP A 173 -8.87 -2.97 -5.43
N ALA A 174 -9.84 -3.48 -6.18
CA ALA A 174 -10.79 -2.66 -6.91
C ALA A 174 -11.62 -1.78 -5.96
N VAL A 175 -12.06 -2.33 -4.83
CA VAL A 175 -12.81 -1.58 -3.83
C VAL A 175 -11.94 -0.48 -3.20
N CYS A 176 -10.66 -0.74 -2.95
CA CYS A 176 -9.71 0.24 -2.39
C CYS A 176 -9.24 1.29 -3.41
N LEU A 177 -9.19 0.95 -4.70
CA LEU A 177 -8.85 1.88 -5.77
C LEU A 177 -9.87 3.00 -5.92
N ILE A 178 -11.17 2.72 -5.76
CA ILE A 178 -12.25 3.71 -5.94
C ILE A 178 -12.00 4.98 -5.10
N PRO A 179 -11.92 4.92 -3.75
CA PRO A 179 -11.68 6.11 -2.95
C PRO A 179 -10.25 6.66 -3.13
N THR A 180 -9.29 5.84 -3.54
CA THR A 180 -7.91 6.30 -3.82
C THR A 180 -7.86 7.20 -5.05
N ILE A 181 -8.53 6.82 -6.14
CA ILE A 181 -8.69 7.64 -7.35
C ILE A 181 -9.44 8.94 -7.00
N ILE A 182 -10.53 8.85 -6.24
CA ILE A 182 -11.29 10.03 -5.82
C ILE A 182 -10.41 10.99 -5.01
N GLY A 183 -9.64 10.47 -4.05
CA GLY A 183 -8.73 11.27 -3.24
C GLY A 183 -7.64 11.95 -4.07
N PHE A 184 -7.02 11.23 -5.00
CA PHE A 184 -6.05 11.83 -5.92
C PHE A 184 -6.66 12.96 -6.76
N VAL A 185 -7.82 12.73 -7.40
CA VAL A 185 -8.51 13.76 -8.20
C VAL A 185 -8.84 14.99 -7.37
N LEU A 186 -9.38 14.77 -6.16
CA LEU A 186 -9.78 15.84 -5.25
C LEU A 186 -8.58 16.69 -4.80
N PHE A 187 -7.46 16.06 -4.52
CA PHE A 187 -6.28 16.73 -3.96
C PHE A 187 -5.19 17.03 -5.00
N PHE A 188 -5.46 16.86 -6.30
CA PHE A 188 -4.47 17.06 -7.38
C PHE A 188 -3.78 18.43 -7.36
N ARG A 189 -4.47 19.48 -6.89
CA ARG A 189 -3.90 20.84 -6.72
C ARG A 189 -3.69 21.24 -5.26
N GLY A 190 -3.88 20.30 -4.33
CA GLY A 190 -3.79 20.51 -2.90
C GLY A 190 -2.41 20.24 -2.33
N GLN A 191 -2.22 20.59 -1.05
CA GLN A 191 -0.95 20.36 -0.34
C GLN A 191 -0.62 18.87 -0.18
N VAL A 192 -1.65 18.01 -0.12
CA VAL A 192 -1.50 16.56 0.02
C VAL A 192 -1.53 15.82 -1.32
N ASN A 193 -1.38 16.53 -2.46
CA ASN A 193 -1.36 15.92 -3.79
C ASN A 193 -0.35 14.78 -3.86
N PHE A 194 0.90 15.05 -3.47
CA PHE A 194 1.99 14.08 -3.59
C PHE A 194 1.72 12.82 -2.75
N THR A 195 1.19 12.97 -1.53
CA THR A 195 0.71 11.85 -0.70
C THR A 195 -0.31 10.99 -1.46
N TRP A 196 -1.39 11.58 -1.99
CA TRP A 196 -2.45 10.82 -2.66
C TRP A 196 -2.03 10.25 -4.01
N MET A 197 -1.12 10.92 -4.72
CA MET A 197 -0.50 10.39 -5.92
C MET A 197 0.30 9.12 -5.61
N LEU A 198 1.11 9.13 -4.54
CA LEU A 198 1.89 7.96 -4.14
C LEU A 198 1.01 6.81 -3.64
N LEU A 199 -0.05 7.09 -2.86
CA LEU A 199 -1.03 6.05 -2.49
C LEU A 199 -1.71 5.45 -3.71
N LEU A 200 -2.07 6.28 -4.71
CA LEU A 200 -2.67 5.80 -5.95
C LEU A 200 -1.71 4.91 -6.75
N VAL A 201 -0.48 5.37 -6.96
CA VAL A 201 0.53 4.59 -7.69
C VAL A 201 0.86 3.29 -6.93
N GLY A 202 0.96 3.34 -5.60
CA GLY A 202 1.17 2.14 -4.79
C GLY A 202 0.01 1.14 -4.88
N MET A 203 -1.25 1.60 -4.82
CA MET A 203 -2.40 0.71 -5.01
C MET A 203 -2.42 0.09 -6.40
N PHE A 204 -2.10 0.86 -7.45
CA PHE A 204 -1.94 0.29 -8.79
C PHE A 204 -0.81 -0.73 -8.86
N SER A 205 0.29 -0.52 -8.13
CA SER A 205 1.38 -1.49 -8.06
C SER A 205 0.95 -2.78 -7.37
N PHE A 206 0.14 -2.73 -6.30
CA PHE A 206 -0.47 -3.92 -5.70
C PHE A 206 -1.36 -4.65 -6.71
N VAL A 207 -2.24 -3.94 -7.42
CA VAL A 207 -3.09 -4.55 -8.45
C VAL A 207 -2.26 -5.27 -9.51
N ILE A 208 -1.19 -4.63 -10.01
CA ILE A 208 -0.29 -5.24 -10.99
C ILE A 208 0.44 -6.46 -10.39
N GLY A 209 0.86 -6.35 -9.12
CA GLY A 209 1.49 -7.43 -8.38
C GLY A 209 0.57 -8.63 -8.24
N ASP A 210 -0.64 -8.45 -7.70
CA ASP A 210 -1.65 -9.50 -7.50
C ASP A 210 -2.03 -10.15 -8.81
N SER A 211 -2.16 -9.36 -9.88
CA SER A 211 -2.40 -9.88 -11.23
C SER A 211 -1.27 -10.77 -11.72
N ALA A 212 -0.02 -10.33 -11.55
CA ALA A 212 1.16 -11.05 -11.98
C ALA A 212 1.34 -12.33 -11.15
N TYR A 213 1.21 -12.24 -9.83
CA TYR A 213 1.25 -13.37 -8.91
C TYR A 213 0.22 -14.43 -9.29
N GLN A 214 -1.02 -14.02 -9.50
CA GLN A 214 -2.11 -14.92 -9.88
C GLN A 214 -1.82 -15.64 -11.21
N ILE A 215 -1.46 -14.90 -12.26
CA ILE A 215 -1.16 -15.50 -13.58
C ILE A 215 0.05 -16.42 -13.51
N LEU A 216 1.11 -16.03 -12.80
CA LEU A 216 2.33 -16.83 -12.70
C LEU A 216 2.11 -18.08 -11.84
N SER A 217 1.33 -17.99 -10.77
CA SER A 217 1.03 -19.12 -9.89
C SER A 217 0.16 -20.16 -10.59
N GLN A 218 -0.84 -19.73 -11.37
CA GLN A 218 -1.66 -20.64 -12.18
C GLN A 218 -0.87 -21.42 -13.24
N ASN A 219 0.29 -20.90 -13.66
CA ASN A 219 1.14 -21.54 -14.65
C ASN A 219 2.36 -22.24 -14.03
N ASP A 220 2.44 -22.38 -12.70
CA ASP A 220 3.60 -22.90 -11.97
C ASP A 220 4.92 -22.17 -12.28
N GLN A 221 4.84 -20.87 -12.60
CA GLN A 221 5.97 -20.02 -12.97
C GLN A 221 6.40 -19.07 -11.86
N TYR A 222 5.57 -18.90 -10.83
CA TYR A 222 5.89 -18.03 -9.71
C TYR A 222 6.99 -18.63 -8.81
N TYR A 223 7.84 -17.76 -8.28
CA TYR A 223 8.77 -18.05 -7.19
C TYR A 223 9.08 -16.74 -6.48
N THR A 224 9.36 -16.79 -5.18
CA THR A 224 9.71 -15.57 -4.42
C THR A 224 10.98 -14.93 -4.95
N GLY A 225 10.91 -13.63 -5.20
CA GLY A 225 11.91 -12.82 -5.87
C GLY A 225 11.81 -12.82 -7.39
N HIS A 226 10.74 -13.39 -7.96
CA HIS A 226 10.42 -13.21 -9.38
C HIS A 226 10.35 -11.71 -9.71
N PRO A 227 10.72 -11.24 -10.93
CA PRO A 227 10.70 -9.82 -11.28
C PRO A 227 9.37 -9.10 -11.05
N SER A 228 8.25 -9.83 -10.95
CA SER A 228 6.95 -9.27 -10.52
C SER A 228 7.00 -8.72 -9.09
N ASP A 229 7.80 -9.29 -8.19
CA ASP A 229 7.86 -8.86 -6.79
C ASP A 229 8.46 -7.45 -6.63
N ILE A 230 9.17 -6.96 -7.64
CA ILE A 230 9.61 -5.57 -7.71
C ILE A 230 8.42 -4.62 -7.59
N VAL A 231 7.27 -4.94 -8.21
CA VAL A 231 6.09 -4.06 -8.14
C VAL A 231 5.45 -4.08 -6.76
N TYR A 232 5.45 -5.21 -6.05
CA TYR A 232 5.02 -5.29 -4.65
C TYR A 232 5.91 -4.46 -3.72
N LEU A 233 7.22 -4.64 -3.83
CA LEU A 233 8.20 -3.88 -3.05
C LEU A 233 8.06 -2.38 -3.34
N TRP A 234 7.86 -1.99 -4.60
CA TRP A 234 7.60 -0.60 -4.98
C TRP A 234 6.27 -0.07 -4.40
N ALA A 235 5.22 -0.89 -4.34
CA ALA A 235 3.94 -0.51 -3.75
C ALA A 235 4.12 -0.05 -2.30
N TYR A 236 4.83 -0.84 -1.49
CA TYR A 236 5.16 -0.46 -0.12
C TYR A 236 6.06 0.77 -0.04
N VAL A 237 7.08 0.90 -0.92
CA VAL A 237 7.91 2.11 -0.99
C VAL A 237 7.05 3.35 -1.25
N PHE A 238 6.11 3.30 -2.21
CA PHE A 238 5.21 4.42 -2.48
C PHE A 238 4.35 4.77 -1.27
N PHE A 239 3.81 3.77 -0.57
CA PHE A 239 3.04 3.97 0.65
C PHE A 239 3.89 4.63 1.76
N VAL A 240 5.10 4.12 2.01
CA VAL A 240 6.04 4.69 2.99
C VAL A 240 6.30 6.16 2.70
N PHE A 241 6.62 6.49 1.45
CA PHE A 241 6.91 7.86 1.03
C PHE A 241 5.67 8.76 1.08
N GLY A 242 4.49 8.25 0.74
CA GLY A 242 3.22 8.99 0.83
C GLY A 242 2.90 9.38 2.27
N VAL A 243 2.97 8.41 3.18
CA VAL A 243 2.71 8.63 4.62
C VAL A 243 3.78 9.55 5.23
N TYR A 244 5.03 9.40 4.83
CA TYR A 244 6.11 10.28 5.25
C TYR A 244 5.95 11.72 4.76
N ASP A 245 5.54 11.92 3.50
CA ASP A 245 5.24 13.23 2.95
C ASP A 245 4.11 13.92 3.74
N HIS A 246 3.03 13.19 4.02
CA HIS A 246 1.93 13.67 4.84
C HIS A 246 2.42 14.14 6.22
N ASN A 247 3.30 13.36 6.85
CA ASN A 247 3.94 13.71 8.12
C ASN A 247 4.72 15.03 8.08
N ARG A 248 5.35 15.36 6.95
CA ARG A 248 6.16 16.58 6.76
C ARG A 248 5.30 17.82 6.55
N ILE A 249 4.21 17.70 5.79
CA ILE A 249 3.29 18.82 5.49
C ILE A 249 2.78 19.44 6.81
N PHE A 250 2.32 18.61 7.74
CA PHE A 250 1.72 19.09 8.99
C PHE A 250 2.72 19.37 10.12
N ARG A 251 3.97 18.87 10.02
CA ARG A 251 5.06 19.28 10.93
C ARG A 251 5.42 20.76 10.74
N THR A 252 5.47 21.23 9.50
CA THR A 252 5.78 22.64 9.18
C THR A 252 4.68 23.59 9.66
N ARG A 253 3.40 23.19 9.54
CA ARG A 253 2.26 23.98 10.02
C ARG A 253 2.34 24.22 11.54
N ASN A 254 2.61 23.18 12.33
CA ASN A 254 2.72 23.32 13.78
C ASN A 254 3.96 24.12 14.21
N ALA A 255 5.08 24.00 13.49
CA ALA A 255 6.28 24.80 13.77
C ALA A 255 6.12 26.29 13.43
N GLN A 256 5.28 26.62 12.45
CA GLN A 256 4.93 28.01 12.11
C GLN A 256 3.85 28.58 13.04
N ASN A 257 3.02 27.72 13.64
CA ASN A 257 1.96 28.12 14.56
C ASN A 257 2.52 28.26 15.99
N LYS A 258 3.28 29.34 16.23
CA LYS A 258 3.89 29.68 17.54
C LYS A 258 2.89 29.82 18.70
N PHE A 259 1.59 29.77 18.45
CA PHE A 259 0.54 29.90 19.45
C PHE A 259 0.16 28.57 20.13
N ASN A 260 0.69 27.42 19.66
CA ASN A 260 0.42 26.13 20.31
C ASN A 260 1.13 25.99 21.68
N ASP A 261 2.12 26.83 21.98
CA ASP A 261 2.79 26.87 23.30
C ASP A 261 1.97 27.59 24.39
N GLN A 262 0.81 28.16 24.05
CA GLN A 262 -0.09 28.82 25.01
C GLN A 262 -0.91 27.83 25.86
N GLU A 263 -0.80 26.51 25.65
CA GLU A 263 -1.29 25.53 26.63
C GLU A 263 -0.61 25.67 28.01
N LYS A 264 0.57 26.31 28.09
CA LYS A 264 1.26 26.66 29.35
C LYS A 264 0.79 27.98 29.98
N LEU A 265 -0.14 28.70 29.35
CA LEU A 265 -0.72 29.95 29.87
C LEU A 265 -2.13 29.75 30.45
N ARG A 266 -2.53 28.50 30.69
CA ARG A 266 -3.74 28.14 31.43
C ARG A 266 -3.39 27.64 32.82
#